data_AF-A0A3S3UVY9-F1
#
_entry.id   AF-A0A3S3UVY9-F1
#
_cell.length_a   1.000
_cell.length_b   1.000
_cell.length_c   1.000
_cell.angle_alpha   90.00
_cell.angle_beta   90.00
_cell.angle_gamma   90.00
#
_symmetry.space_group_name_H-M   'P 1'
#
loop_
_entity.id
_entity.type
_entity.pdbx_description
1 polymer ?
#
loop_
_entity_poly.entity_id
_entity_poly.type
_entity_poly.pdbx_seq_one_letter_code
_entity_poly.pdbx_strand_id
1 'polypeptide(L)'
;MCLISTGNDIVALDLTDIKRTEQGRFYTQILSNSEQKLYQQVSCPQLPFNQYVWLLWSAKESAYKYLKRLTPELVFSPTQIIIQSLKAPNRSGNDVNVTLWESTCDGEFYSGTIVHLSSTLYFRSKTSASWIATVVDQNESFKNIYWGVKSITENSVESQSAEARYFLIDKLRPYFNDLHFKKSLIGYPVIFNNGNELNIPVSIAHHGNYVSYSFVLDQAKLLSDNCEVDWTA
;
A
#
# COMPACT_ATOMS: atom_id res chain seq x y z
N MET A 1 -0.20 24.03 -1.55
CA MET A 1 0.77 22.93 -1.76
C MET A 1 -0.03 21.64 -1.75
N CYS A 2 -0.02 20.84 -2.81
CA CYS A 2 -0.74 19.56 -2.82
C CYS A 2 0.04 18.60 -1.93
N LEU A 3 -0.55 18.12 -0.83
CA LEU A 3 0.11 17.10 0.00
C LEU A 3 0.23 15.83 -0.86
N ILE A 4 1.46 15.44 -1.16
CA ILE A 4 1.74 14.12 -1.73
C ILE A 4 1.54 13.10 -0.60
N SER A 5 0.85 12.00 -0.88
CA SER A 5 0.60 10.93 0.08
C SER A 5 0.98 9.59 -0.55
N THR A 6 0.96 8.52 0.24
CA THR A 6 0.95 7.14 -0.28
C THR A 6 0.14 6.30 0.69
N GLY A 7 -0.53 5.28 0.17
CA GLY A 7 -1.25 4.30 0.96
C GLY A 7 -0.79 2.90 0.62
N ASN A 8 -0.77 2.01 1.61
CA ASN A 8 -0.48 0.60 1.37
C ASN A 8 -1.29 -0.32 2.27
N ASP A 9 -1.43 -1.58 1.86
CA ASP A 9 -2.02 -2.62 2.68
C ASP A 9 -1.42 -3.98 2.35
N ILE A 10 -1.58 -4.93 3.27
CA ILE A 10 -1.14 -6.32 3.11
C ILE A 10 -2.19 -7.25 3.73
N VAL A 11 -2.56 -8.29 3.00
CA VAL A 11 -3.49 -9.32 3.44
C VAL A 11 -2.81 -10.67 3.33
N ALA A 12 -2.49 -11.29 4.46
CA ALA A 12 -2.21 -12.73 4.58
C ALA A 12 -3.46 -13.56 4.19
N LEU A 13 -3.40 -14.29 3.08
CA LEU A 13 -4.52 -15.06 2.53
C LEU A 13 -4.80 -16.34 3.31
N ASP A 14 -3.76 -16.94 3.89
CA ASP A 14 -3.81 -18.13 4.74
C ASP A 14 -4.62 -17.93 6.03
N LEU A 15 -4.76 -16.68 6.48
CA LEU A 15 -5.57 -16.32 7.65
C LEU A 15 -7.02 -15.95 7.30
N THR A 16 -7.37 -15.90 6.01
CA THR A 16 -8.72 -15.55 5.58
C THR A 16 -9.65 -16.76 5.59
N ASP A 17 -10.89 -16.57 6.01
CA ASP A 17 -11.91 -17.61 5.94
C ASP A 17 -12.58 -17.58 4.56
N ILE A 18 -12.18 -18.53 3.70
CA ILE A 18 -12.71 -18.66 2.33
C ILE A 18 -14.23 -18.83 2.34
N LYS A 19 -14.76 -19.71 3.20
CA LYS A 19 -16.20 -20.01 3.26
C LYS A 19 -17.00 -18.78 3.66
N ARG A 20 -16.50 -18.02 4.64
CA ARG A 20 -17.13 -16.74 5.03
C ARG A 20 -17.00 -15.69 3.93
N THR A 21 -15.86 -15.62 3.26
CA THR A 21 -15.60 -14.64 2.19
C THR A 21 -16.59 -14.77 1.04
N GLU A 22 -16.95 -16.00 0.69
CA GLU A 22 -17.90 -16.30 -0.39
C GLU A 22 -19.37 -16.09 0.00
N GLN A 23 -19.68 -15.81 1.26
CA GLN A 23 -21.05 -15.51 1.68
C GLN A 23 -21.48 -14.13 1.21
N GLY A 24 -22.64 -14.06 0.55
CA GLY A 24 -23.31 -12.83 0.11
C GLY A 24 -23.27 -11.69 1.13
N ARG A 25 -23.63 -12.01 2.38
CA ARG A 25 -23.68 -11.02 3.46
C ARG A 25 -22.31 -10.44 3.82
N PHE A 26 -21.23 -11.20 3.63
CA PHE A 26 -19.89 -10.74 3.92
C PHE A 26 -19.34 -9.87 2.78
N TYR A 27 -19.26 -10.41 1.55
CA TYR A 27 -18.62 -9.68 0.47
C TYR A 27 -19.39 -8.41 0.07
N THR A 28 -20.70 -8.31 0.30
CA THR A 28 -21.47 -7.08 0.03
C THR A 28 -21.15 -5.92 0.98
N GLN A 29 -20.45 -6.17 2.09
CA GLN A 29 -19.91 -5.11 2.97
C GLN A 29 -18.62 -4.51 2.40
N ILE A 30 -17.99 -5.21 1.44
CA ILE A 30 -16.72 -4.82 0.81
C ILE A 30 -16.98 -4.35 -0.62
N LEU A 31 -17.76 -5.12 -1.38
CA LEU A 31 -18.02 -4.96 -2.80
C LEU A 31 -19.35 -4.26 -3.05
N SER A 32 -19.30 -3.20 -3.84
CA SER A 32 -20.46 -2.62 -4.52
C SER A 32 -20.99 -3.53 -5.63
N ASN A 33 -22.20 -3.25 -6.10
CA ASN A 33 -22.81 -3.98 -7.23
C ASN A 33 -22.01 -3.82 -8.53
N SER A 34 -21.36 -2.68 -8.75
CA SER A 34 -20.49 -2.45 -9.92
C SER A 34 -19.23 -3.30 -9.86
N GLU A 35 -18.64 -3.49 -8.67
CA GLU A 35 -17.45 -4.32 -8.48
C GLU A 35 -17.78 -5.80 -8.66
N GLN A 36 -18.93 -6.27 -8.16
CA GLN A 36 -19.39 -7.65 -8.44
C GLN A 36 -19.54 -7.92 -9.94
N LYS A 37 -20.04 -6.94 -10.71
CA LYS A 37 -20.10 -7.04 -12.18
C LYS A 37 -18.72 -6.95 -12.83
N LEU A 38 -17.82 -6.13 -12.29
CA LEU A 38 -16.44 -6.00 -12.76
C LEU A 38 -15.72 -7.35 -12.72
N TYR A 39 -15.92 -8.14 -11.66
CA TYR A 39 -15.35 -9.50 -11.57
C TYR A 39 -15.72 -10.40 -12.77
N GLN A 40 -16.94 -10.26 -13.31
CA GLN A 40 -17.39 -11.03 -14.46
C GLN A 40 -16.82 -10.51 -15.79
N GLN A 41 -16.48 -9.22 -15.85
CA GLN A 41 -15.98 -8.55 -17.06
C GLN A 41 -14.48 -8.69 -17.23
N VAL A 42 -13.74 -8.65 -16.12
CA VAL A 42 -12.31 -8.93 -16.16
C VAL A 42 -12.17 -10.40 -16.53
N SER A 43 -11.68 -10.67 -17.73
CA SER A 43 -11.21 -12.00 -18.13
C SER A 43 -9.98 -12.33 -17.28
N CYS A 44 -10.19 -12.59 -15.99
CA CYS A 44 -9.19 -13.03 -15.03
C CYS A 44 -9.45 -14.50 -14.71
N PRO A 45 -9.22 -15.43 -15.66
CA PRO A 45 -9.52 -16.84 -15.46
C PRO A 45 -8.71 -17.49 -14.33
N GLN A 46 -7.86 -16.75 -13.61
CA GLN A 46 -6.94 -17.26 -12.60
C GLN A 46 -7.08 -16.62 -11.21
N LEU A 47 -7.95 -15.62 -10.99
CA LEU A 47 -8.14 -15.03 -9.66
C LEU A 47 -9.42 -15.58 -9.01
N PRO A 48 -9.33 -16.48 -8.02
CA PRO A 48 -10.50 -16.97 -7.29
C PRO A 48 -11.30 -15.82 -6.66
N PHE A 49 -12.63 -15.98 -6.57
CA PHE A 49 -13.51 -14.91 -6.10
C PHE A 49 -13.15 -14.42 -4.69
N ASN A 50 -12.77 -15.33 -3.78
CA ASN A 50 -12.30 -14.96 -2.44
C ASN A 50 -11.04 -14.08 -2.50
N GLN A 51 -10.07 -14.38 -3.37
CA GLN A 51 -8.89 -13.54 -3.55
C GLN A 51 -9.24 -12.20 -4.21
N TYR A 52 -10.22 -12.17 -5.12
CA TYR A 52 -10.74 -10.91 -5.68
C TYR A 52 -11.34 -10.00 -4.60
N VAL A 53 -12.12 -10.55 -3.67
CA VAL A 53 -12.66 -9.78 -2.53
C VAL A 53 -11.54 -9.17 -1.70
N TRP A 54 -10.51 -9.95 -1.36
CA TRP A 54 -9.37 -9.48 -0.57
C TRP A 54 -8.45 -8.53 -1.34
N LEU A 55 -8.33 -8.67 -2.66
CA LEU A 55 -7.65 -7.72 -3.53
C LEU A 55 -8.33 -6.35 -3.47
N LEU A 56 -9.66 -6.31 -3.58
CA LEU A 56 -10.39 -5.05 -3.53
C LEU A 56 -10.40 -4.47 -2.12
N TRP A 57 -10.48 -5.30 -1.08
CA TRP A 57 -10.29 -4.85 0.31
C TRP A 57 -8.95 -4.14 0.48
N SER A 58 -7.85 -4.80 0.11
CA SER A 58 -6.48 -4.27 0.23
C SER A 58 -6.31 -2.95 -0.54
N ALA A 59 -6.89 -2.84 -1.73
CA ALA A 59 -6.91 -1.59 -2.51
C ALA A 59 -7.69 -0.47 -1.83
N LYS A 60 -8.85 -0.77 -1.24
CA LYS A 60 -9.69 0.21 -0.54
C LYS A 60 -9.08 0.68 0.77
N GLU A 61 -8.49 -0.22 1.55
CA GLU A 61 -7.73 0.12 2.77
C GLU A 61 -6.51 0.99 2.42
N SER A 62 -5.78 0.66 1.35
CA SER A 62 -4.68 1.48 0.86
C SER A 62 -5.16 2.89 0.46
N ALA A 63 -6.25 2.99 -0.28
CA ALA A 63 -6.85 4.27 -0.65
C ALA A 63 -7.34 5.05 0.58
N TYR A 64 -7.93 4.38 1.56
CA TYR A 64 -8.34 4.99 2.81
C TYR A 64 -7.14 5.62 3.53
N LYS A 65 -6.02 4.89 3.68
CA LYS A 65 -4.80 5.41 4.31
C LYS A 65 -4.22 6.61 3.55
N TYR A 66 -4.30 6.59 2.21
CA TYR A 66 -3.93 7.74 1.38
C TYR A 66 -4.82 8.96 1.69
N LEU A 67 -6.14 8.78 1.58
CA LEU A 67 -7.15 9.83 1.70
C LEU A 67 -7.26 10.38 3.12
N LYS A 68 -7.07 9.56 4.16
CA LYS A 68 -7.12 9.95 5.57
C LYS A 68 -6.10 11.04 5.91
N ARG A 69 -4.99 11.14 5.17
CA ARG A 69 -4.02 12.24 5.32
C ARG A 69 -4.52 13.56 4.77
N LEU A 70 -5.31 13.50 3.70
CA LEU A 70 -5.90 14.67 3.05
C LEU A 70 -7.19 15.11 3.74
N THR A 71 -7.90 14.15 4.32
CA THR A 71 -9.22 14.30 4.93
C THR A 71 -9.23 13.60 6.29
N PRO A 72 -8.70 14.24 7.35
CA PRO A 72 -8.55 13.64 8.69
C PRO A 72 -9.84 13.10 9.31
N GLU A 73 -10.99 13.62 8.93
CA GLU A 73 -12.32 13.22 9.38
C GLU A 73 -12.86 11.98 8.65
N LEU A 74 -12.19 11.52 7.59
CA LEU A 74 -12.65 10.39 6.79
C LEU A 74 -12.82 9.12 7.64
N VAL A 75 -14.01 8.54 7.61
CA VAL A 75 -14.31 7.24 8.21
C VAL A 75 -14.18 6.19 7.13
N PHE A 76 -13.55 5.05 7.47
CA PHE A 76 -13.42 3.97 6.50
C PHE A 76 -14.78 3.34 6.22
N SER A 77 -15.18 3.40 4.95
CA SER A 77 -16.39 2.76 4.44
C SER A 77 -16.05 2.11 3.10
N PRO A 78 -15.80 0.78 3.06
CA PRO A 78 -15.36 0.10 1.85
C PRO A 78 -16.27 0.34 0.64
N THR A 79 -17.58 0.41 0.87
CA THR A 79 -18.56 0.59 -0.21
C THR A 79 -18.66 2.02 -0.75
N GLN A 80 -18.00 3.00 -0.11
CA GLN A 80 -17.87 4.37 -0.60
C GLN A 80 -16.58 4.61 -1.40
N ILE A 81 -15.58 3.73 -1.25
CA ILE A 81 -14.35 3.74 -2.04
C ILE A 81 -14.54 2.73 -3.18
N ILE A 82 -14.74 3.22 -4.41
CA ILE A 82 -15.17 2.40 -5.53
C ILE A 82 -13.99 2.05 -6.43
N ILE A 83 -13.76 0.76 -6.67
CA ILE A 83 -12.86 0.27 -7.70
C ILE A 83 -13.58 0.36 -9.05
N GLN A 84 -13.16 1.31 -9.89
CA GLN A 84 -13.79 1.59 -11.18
C GLN A 84 -13.23 0.71 -12.29
N SER A 85 -11.94 0.36 -12.21
CA SER A 85 -11.28 -0.50 -13.20
C SER A 85 -10.34 -1.48 -12.51
N LEU A 86 -10.17 -2.66 -13.12
CA LEU A 86 -9.20 -3.66 -12.72
C LEU A 86 -8.59 -4.29 -13.97
N LYS A 87 -7.27 -4.29 -14.04
CA LYS A 87 -6.44 -4.90 -15.07
C LYS A 87 -5.61 -5.99 -14.40
N ALA A 88 -5.65 -7.19 -14.97
CA ALA A 88 -4.79 -8.29 -14.54
C ALA A 88 -3.36 -8.11 -15.10
N PRO A 89 -2.32 -8.65 -14.43
CA PRO A 89 -0.99 -8.71 -15.01
C PRO A 89 -0.98 -9.58 -16.28
N ASN A 90 -0.06 -9.29 -17.20
CA ASN A 90 0.12 -10.05 -18.44
C ASN A 90 0.69 -11.45 -18.17
N ARG A 91 1.46 -11.61 -17.08
CA ARG A 91 2.01 -12.88 -16.65
C ARG A 91 1.52 -13.22 -15.25
N SER A 92 1.03 -14.44 -15.08
CA SER A 92 0.79 -15.01 -13.76
C SER A 92 2.14 -15.33 -13.15
N GLY A 93 2.61 -14.47 -12.25
CA GLY A 93 3.83 -14.72 -11.50
C GLY A 93 3.59 -15.86 -10.53
N ASN A 94 4.18 -17.02 -10.78
CA ASN A 94 4.33 -18.07 -9.78
C ASN A 94 5.37 -17.63 -8.74
N ASP A 95 5.04 -16.63 -7.93
CA ASP A 95 5.93 -16.23 -6.85
C ASP A 95 5.81 -17.26 -5.73
N VAL A 96 6.77 -18.20 -5.76
CA VAL A 96 7.09 -19.15 -4.71
C VAL A 96 7.41 -18.35 -3.45
N ASN A 97 6.66 -18.59 -2.36
CA ASN A 97 6.82 -18.04 -1.00
C ASN A 97 8.04 -17.13 -0.82
N VAL A 98 7.89 -15.86 -1.21
CA VAL A 98 8.99 -14.90 -1.16
C VAL A 98 9.08 -14.35 0.27
N THR A 99 10.23 -14.52 0.91
CA THR A 99 10.53 -13.96 2.25
C THR A 99 10.64 -12.44 2.21
N LEU A 100 11.09 -11.88 1.08
CA LEU A 100 11.27 -10.44 0.85
C LEU A 100 11.00 -10.11 -0.62
N TRP A 101 10.03 -9.24 -0.88
CA TRP A 101 9.71 -8.74 -2.21
C TRP A 101 9.65 -7.20 -2.20
N GLU A 102 10.23 -6.55 -3.20
CA GLU A 102 10.31 -5.08 -3.28
C GLU A 102 10.20 -4.60 -4.72
N SER A 103 9.65 -3.40 -4.93
CA SER A 103 9.58 -2.75 -6.25
C SER A 103 9.51 -1.23 -6.12
N THR A 104 9.88 -0.54 -7.21
CA THR A 104 9.91 0.93 -7.33
C THR A 104 9.01 1.49 -8.44
N CYS A 105 8.67 0.68 -9.46
CA CYS A 105 7.74 1.07 -10.54
C CYS A 105 7.48 -0.09 -11.50
N ASP A 106 8.47 -0.94 -11.77
CA ASP A 106 8.35 -1.96 -12.81
C ASP A 106 7.90 -3.30 -12.24
N GLY A 107 7.03 -3.98 -12.99
CA GLY A 107 6.55 -5.31 -12.65
C GLY A 107 5.17 -5.64 -13.19
N GLU A 108 4.83 -6.90 -13.04
CA GLU A 108 3.52 -7.45 -13.36
C GLU A 108 2.62 -7.35 -12.14
N PHE A 109 1.65 -6.43 -12.20
CA PHE A 109 0.73 -6.12 -11.10
C PHE A 109 -0.71 -6.21 -11.56
N TYR A 110 -1.59 -6.59 -10.64
CA TYR A 110 -2.97 -6.15 -10.75
C TYR A 110 -2.97 -4.63 -10.59
N SER A 111 -3.72 -3.92 -11.43
CA SER A 111 -3.77 -2.47 -11.38
C SER A 111 -5.14 -1.93 -11.74
N GLY A 112 -5.40 -0.68 -11.40
CA GLY A 112 -6.67 -0.08 -11.74
C GLY A 112 -6.88 1.28 -11.09
N THR A 113 -8.13 1.73 -11.15
CA THR A 113 -8.55 3.06 -10.74
C THR A 113 -9.52 2.97 -9.57
N ILE A 114 -9.33 3.83 -8.58
CA ILE A 114 -10.17 3.99 -7.39
C ILE A 114 -10.80 5.37 -7.44
N VAL A 115 -12.10 5.45 -7.19
CA VAL A 115 -12.84 6.71 -7.10
C VAL A 115 -13.46 6.83 -5.71
N HIS A 116 -13.27 8.00 -5.09
CA HIS A 116 -13.93 8.39 -3.85
C HIS A 116 -14.26 9.88 -3.92
N LEU A 117 -15.55 10.22 -3.92
CA LEU A 117 -16.04 11.59 -4.15
C LEU A 117 -15.46 12.18 -5.45
N SER A 118 -14.69 13.26 -5.36
CA SER A 118 -14.00 13.92 -6.49
C SER A 118 -12.55 13.45 -6.68
N SER A 119 -12.07 12.53 -5.86
CA SER A 119 -10.70 12.01 -5.94
C SER A 119 -10.64 10.75 -6.81
N THR A 120 -9.69 10.75 -7.73
CA THR A 120 -9.28 9.57 -8.50
C THR A 120 -7.88 9.17 -8.08
N LEU A 121 -7.73 7.92 -7.65
CA LEU A 121 -6.45 7.32 -7.30
C LEU A 121 -6.20 6.10 -8.19
N TYR A 122 -4.95 5.66 -8.22
CA TYR A 122 -4.51 4.46 -8.91
C TYR A 122 -3.98 3.49 -7.88
N PHE A 123 -4.14 2.19 -8.14
CA PHE A 123 -3.55 1.15 -7.30
C PHE A 123 -2.73 0.18 -8.13
N ARG A 124 -1.74 -0.41 -7.48
CA ARG A 124 -1.03 -1.60 -7.95
C ARG A 124 -0.99 -2.62 -6.82
N SER A 125 -1.27 -3.86 -7.16
CA SER A 125 -1.27 -4.98 -6.23
C SER A 125 -0.40 -6.10 -6.73
N LYS A 126 0.48 -6.57 -5.84
CA LYS A 126 1.26 -7.78 -6.01
C LYS A 126 0.56 -8.90 -5.24
N THR A 127 0.40 -10.04 -5.90
CA THR A 127 -0.28 -11.20 -5.33
C THR A 127 0.64 -12.41 -5.35
N SER A 128 0.58 -13.21 -4.30
CA SER A 128 1.16 -14.55 -4.23
C SER A 128 0.10 -15.56 -3.81
N ALA A 129 0.47 -16.83 -3.62
CA ALA A 129 -0.42 -17.83 -3.05
C ALA A 129 -0.83 -17.52 -1.59
N SER A 130 -0.01 -16.75 -0.86
CA SER A 130 -0.13 -16.58 0.59
C SER A 130 -0.45 -15.14 1.01
N TRP A 131 -0.30 -14.16 0.11
CA TRP A 131 -0.54 -12.76 0.46
C TRP A 131 -0.93 -11.88 -0.74
N ILE A 132 -1.60 -10.77 -0.44
CA ILE A 132 -1.87 -9.67 -1.37
C ILE A 132 -1.31 -8.38 -0.75
N ALA A 133 -0.44 -7.68 -1.47
CA ALA A 133 0.06 -6.37 -1.07
C ALA A 133 -0.41 -5.33 -2.08
N THR A 134 -0.90 -4.19 -1.60
CA THR A 134 -1.35 -3.09 -2.46
C THR A 134 -0.66 -1.80 -2.10
N VAL A 135 -0.37 -0.98 -3.11
CA VAL A 135 0.04 0.41 -2.98
C VAL A 135 -0.90 1.30 -3.78
N VAL A 136 -1.17 2.50 -3.27
CA VAL A 136 -2.04 3.51 -3.88
C VAL A 136 -1.32 4.85 -3.98
N ASP A 137 -1.54 5.51 -5.11
CA ASP A 137 -1.06 6.87 -5.39
C ASP A 137 -2.03 7.66 -6.29
N GLN A 138 -1.85 8.97 -6.38
CA GLN A 138 -2.58 9.83 -7.33
C GLN A 138 -2.00 9.80 -8.75
N ASN A 139 -0.79 9.27 -8.95
CA ASN A 139 -0.10 9.19 -10.23
C ASN A 139 -0.02 7.74 -10.73
N GLU A 140 -0.65 7.45 -11.87
CA GLU A 140 -0.68 6.11 -12.49
C GLU A 140 0.71 5.55 -12.83
N SER A 141 1.74 6.41 -12.97
CA SER A 141 3.11 5.96 -13.24
C SER A 141 3.76 5.28 -12.04
N PHE A 142 3.33 5.58 -10.81
CA PHE A 142 3.99 5.20 -9.56
C PHE A 142 5.49 5.55 -9.53
N LYS A 143 5.90 6.55 -10.32
CA LYS A 143 7.29 7.03 -10.31
C LYS A 143 7.64 7.51 -8.89
N ASN A 144 8.84 7.14 -8.42
CA ASN A 144 9.37 7.48 -7.09
C ASN A 144 8.67 6.79 -5.92
N ILE A 145 7.85 5.76 -6.16
CA ILE A 145 7.17 5.02 -5.09
C ILE A 145 7.90 3.71 -4.81
N TYR A 146 8.42 3.60 -3.60
CA TYR A 146 9.08 2.40 -3.11
C TYR A 146 8.10 1.65 -2.24
N TRP A 147 7.99 0.34 -2.43
CA TRP A 147 7.13 -0.50 -1.61
C TRP A 147 7.65 -1.93 -1.57
N GLY A 148 7.33 -2.63 -0.49
CA GLY A 148 7.85 -3.96 -0.27
C GLY A 148 7.06 -4.74 0.75
N VAL A 149 7.29 -6.05 0.75
CA VAL A 149 6.68 -7.05 1.63
C VAL A 149 7.80 -7.90 2.22
N LYS A 150 7.73 -8.16 3.52
CA LYS A 150 8.64 -9.06 4.22
C LYS A 150 7.84 -10.02 5.08
N SER A 151 8.18 -11.30 5.03
CA SER A 151 7.65 -12.28 5.98
C SER A 151 8.41 -12.20 7.31
N ILE A 152 7.70 -12.35 8.42
CA ILE A 152 8.23 -12.30 9.79
C ILE A 152 7.84 -13.57 10.55
N THR A 153 8.66 -13.96 11.52
CA THR A 153 8.47 -15.18 12.32
C THR A 153 7.63 -14.94 13.57
N GLU A 154 7.67 -13.73 14.12
CA GLU A 154 6.90 -13.30 15.28
C GLU A 154 5.75 -12.41 14.85
N ASN A 155 4.53 -12.67 15.32
CA ASN A 155 3.32 -12.00 14.85
C ASN A 155 2.52 -11.30 15.97
N SER A 156 3.15 -11.03 17.11
CA SER A 156 2.54 -10.11 18.09
C SER A 156 2.40 -8.72 17.48
N VAL A 157 1.38 -7.97 17.89
CA VAL A 157 1.08 -6.64 17.32
C VAL A 157 2.25 -5.68 17.52
N GLU A 158 2.90 -5.73 18.68
CA GLU A 158 4.07 -4.92 19.00
C GLU A 158 5.26 -5.28 18.10
N SER A 159 5.51 -6.58 17.89
CA SER A 159 6.59 -7.08 17.04
C SER A 159 6.36 -6.74 15.57
N GLN A 160 5.13 -6.93 15.06
CA GLN A 160 4.74 -6.57 13.68
C GLN A 160 4.93 -5.07 13.39
N SER A 161 4.49 -4.23 14.32
CA SER A 161 4.60 -2.77 14.16
C SER A 161 6.06 -2.32 14.21
N ALA A 162 6.88 -2.95 15.05
CA ALA A 162 8.32 -2.69 15.10
C ALA A 162 9.01 -3.17 13.81
N GLU A 163 8.75 -4.39 13.36
CA GLU A 163 9.32 -4.98 12.15
C GLU A 163 8.98 -4.17 10.89
N ALA A 164 7.72 -3.72 10.74
CA ALA A 164 7.33 -2.87 9.62
C ALA A 164 8.11 -1.54 9.60
N ARG A 165 8.34 -0.93 10.77
CA ARG A 165 9.15 0.29 10.90
C ARG A 165 10.61 0.03 10.59
N TYR A 166 11.19 -1.05 11.11
CA TYR A 166 12.57 -1.41 10.83
C TYR A 166 12.79 -1.68 9.36
N PHE A 167 11.86 -2.40 8.72
CA PHE A 167 11.91 -2.68 7.30
C PHE A 167 11.92 -1.40 6.46
N LEU A 168 11.07 -0.43 6.80
CA LEU A 168 11.06 0.88 6.13
C LEU A 168 12.35 1.67 6.40
N ILE A 169 12.80 1.78 7.66
CA ILE A 169 14.03 2.50 8.02
C ILE A 169 15.22 1.94 7.25
N ASP A 170 15.35 0.63 7.16
CA ASP A 170 16.46 -0.01 6.46
C ASP A 170 16.59 0.47 5.00
N LYS A 171 15.45 0.76 4.36
CA LYS A 171 15.39 1.27 2.98
C LYS A 171 15.69 2.75 2.85
N LEU A 172 15.49 3.52 3.92
CA LEU A 172 15.77 4.96 3.95
C LEU A 172 17.18 5.29 4.46
N ARG A 173 17.82 4.37 5.21
CA ARG A 173 19.20 4.53 5.73
C ARG A 173 20.25 4.97 4.71
N PRO A 174 20.21 4.55 3.43
CA PRO A 174 21.19 5.04 2.45
C PRO A 174 21.12 6.55 2.17
N TYR A 175 20.00 7.21 2.52
CA TYR A 175 19.75 8.62 2.20
C TYR A 175 19.75 9.53 3.43
N PHE A 176 19.54 8.97 4.63
CA PHE A 176 19.34 9.73 5.86
C PHE A 176 20.04 9.04 7.03
N ASN A 177 20.43 9.85 8.00
CA ASN A 177 21.00 9.39 9.27
C ASN A 177 19.93 9.50 10.38
N ASP A 178 20.17 8.88 11.53
CA ASP A 178 19.37 9.06 12.75
C ASP A 178 17.83 9.14 12.54
N LEU A 179 17.29 8.10 11.91
CA LEU A 179 15.88 8.02 11.55
C LEU A 179 15.00 7.62 12.74
N HIS A 180 13.97 8.41 13.01
CA HIS A 180 12.98 8.13 14.05
C HIS A 180 11.54 8.22 13.53
N PHE A 181 10.64 7.43 14.13
CA PHE A 181 9.21 7.49 13.84
C PHE A 181 8.43 8.16 14.94
N LYS A 182 7.41 8.94 14.55
CA LYS A 182 6.31 9.34 15.42
C LYS A 182 4.99 9.07 14.71
N LYS A 183 3.91 8.88 15.46
CA LYS A 183 2.55 8.93 14.90
C LYS A 183 2.11 10.40 14.83
N SER A 184 1.52 10.81 13.73
CA SER A 184 0.81 12.08 13.65
C SER A 184 -0.40 12.07 14.58
N LEU A 185 -0.97 13.25 14.84
CA LEU A 185 -2.21 13.39 15.62
C LEU A 185 -3.39 12.60 15.04
N ILE A 186 -3.33 12.30 13.74
CA ILE A 186 -4.39 11.58 13.01
C ILE A 186 -3.99 10.13 12.69
N GLY A 187 -2.86 9.67 13.24
CA GLY A 187 -2.47 8.25 13.30
C GLY A 187 -1.54 7.73 12.20
N TYR A 188 -1.23 8.53 11.18
CA TYR A 188 -0.27 8.12 10.14
C TYR A 188 1.19 8.25 10.62
N PRO A 189 2.12 7.41 10.14
CA PRO A 189 3.53 7.50 10.49
C PRO A 189 4.21 8.74 9.89
N VAL A 190 5.03 9.40 10.70
CA VAL A 190 5.88 10.54 10.34
C VAL A 190 7.32 10.18 10.66
N ILE A 191 8.25 10.55 9.78
CA ILE A 191 9.68 10.25 9.91
C ILE A 191 10.44 11.53 10.26
N PHE A 192 11.41 11.40 11.15
CA PHE A 192 12.35 12.47 11.52
C PHE A 192 13.78 12.02 11.18
N ASN A 193 14.61 12.96 10.74
CA ASN A 193 16.06 12.81 10.51
C ASN A 193 16.78 13.90 11.30
N ASN A 194 17.66 13.52 12.22
CA ASN A 194 18.37 14.46 13.11
C ASN A 194 17.41 15.45 13.82
N GLY A 195 16.25 14.96 14.25
CA GLY A 195 15.22 15.77 14.92
C GLY A 195 14.31 16.61 14.01
N ASN A 196 14.59 16.69 12.71
CA ASN A 196 13.75 17.41 11.73
C ASN A 196 12.77 16.48 11.03
N GLU A 197 11.51 16.90 10.88
CA GLU A 197 10.50 16.12 10.16
C GLU A 197 10.85 16.01 8.67
N LEU A 198 10.90 14.79 8.16
CA LEU A 198 11.04 14.52 6.73
C LEU A 198 9.67 14.62 6.07
N ASN A 199 9.57 15.43 5.03
CA ASN A 199 8.37 15.49 4.18
C ASN A 199 8.36 14.33 3.17
N ILE A 200 8.47 13.11 3.67
CA ILE A 200 8.43 11.85 2.92
C ILE A 200 7.14 11.14 3.31
N PRO A 201 6.16 11.06 2.41
CA PRO A 201 4.96 10.31 2.67
C PRO A 201 5.30 8.83 2.80
N VAL A 202 4.97 8.23 3.95
CA VAL A 202 5.25 6.81 4.21
C VAL A 202 4.02 6.10 4.72
N SER A 203 3.78 4.86 4.31
CA SER A 203 2.69 4.01 4.80
C SER A 203 3.24 2.67 5.25
N ILE A 204 2.67 2.10 6.31
CA ILE A 204 3.02 0.78 6.83
C ILE A 204 1.77 -0.06 7.04
N ALA A 205 1.88 -1.37 6.84
CA ALA A 205 0.81 -2.32 7.09
C ALA A 205 1.37 -3.66 7.56
N HIS A 206 0.53 -4.46 8.22
CA HIS A 206 0.86 -5.82 8.63
C HIS A 206 -0.41 -6.68 8.70
N HIS A 207 -0.29 -7.95 8.37
CA HIS A 207 -1.34 -8.96 8.56
C HIS A 207 -0.68 -10.33 8.66
N GLY A 208 -1.03 -11.11 9.68
CA GLY A 208 -0.40 -12.41 9.93
C GLY A 208 1.12 -12.32 10.04
N ASN A 209 1.81 -13.15 9.25
CA ASN A 209 3.27 -13.20 9.25
C ASN A 209 3.89 -12.27 8.19
N TYR A 210 3.19 -11.21 7.77
CA TYR A 210 3.66 -10.30 6.73
C TYR A 210 3.60 -8.85 7.19
N VAL A 211 4.65 -8.11 6.88
CA VAL A 211 4.71 -6.65 6.99
C VAL A 211 4.94 -6.05 5.61
N SER A 212 4.42 -4.84 5.40
CA SER A 212 4.66 -4.08 4.18
C SER A 212 4.86 -2.60 4.45
N TYR A 213 5.56 -1.95 3.54
CA TYR A 213 5.71 -0.50 3.53
C TYR A 213 5.41 0.09 2.15
N SER A 214 5.10 1.38 2.11
CA SER A 214 5.32 2.22 0.93
C SER A 214 5.90 3.58 1.34
N PHE A 215 6.69 4.20 0.47
CA PHE A 215 7.09 5.59 0.62
C PHE A 215 7.33 6.27 -0.74
N VAL A 216 7.20 7.60 -0.78
CA VAL A 216 7.49 8.41 -1.96
C VAL A 216 8.81 9.16 -1.76
N LEU A 217 9.80 8.90 -2.61
CA LEU A 217 11.12 9.55 -2.51
C LEU A 217 11.60 10.06 -3.86
N ASP A 218 11.61 11.38 -4.02
CA ASP A 218 12.18 12.03 -5.19
C ASP A 218 13.71 12.22 -5.01
N GLN A 219 14.49 11.32 -5.60
CA GLN A 219 15.95 11.36 -5.51
C GLN A 219 16.55 12.61 -6.17
N ALA A 220 15.92 13.17 -7.20
CA ALA A 220 16.42 14.38 -7.84
C ALA A 220 16.34 15.58 -6.88
N LYS A 221 15.28 15.62 -6.06
CA LYS A 221 15.10 16.64 -5.03
C LYS A 221 16.07 16.46 -3.85
N LEU A 222 16.38 15.23 -3.48
CA LEU A 222 17.40 14.96 -2.45
C LEU A 222 18.80 15.45 -2.85
N LEU A 223 19.14 15.35 -4.14
CA LEU A 223 20.43 15.82 -4.66
C LEU A 223 20.47 17.35 -4.80
N SER A 224 19.35 18.02 -5.09
CA SER A 224 19.30 19.48 -5.14
C SER A 224 19.40 20.11 -3.75
N ASP A 225 18.72 19.54 -2.74
CA ASP A 225 18.72 20.07 -1.38
C ASP A 225 20.08 19.88 -0.68
N ASN A 226 20.88 18.89 -1.10
CA ASN A 226 22.24 18.67 -0.62
C ASN A 226 23.32 19.52 -1.34
N CYS A 227 22.98 20.18 -2.45
CA CYS A 227 23.90 21.07 -3.17
C CYS A 227 23.81 22.54 -2.73
N GLU A 228 22.82 22.92 -1.91
CA GLU A 228 22.67 24.30 -1.40
C GLU A 228 23.48 24.60 -0.12
N VAL A 229 24.33 23.67 0.34
CA VAL A 229 25.18 23.87 1.53
C VAL A 229 26.66 23.82 1.16
N ASP A 230 27.13 24.84 0.45
CA ASP A 230 28.50 25.39 0.58
C ASP A 230 28.72 26.45 -0.51
N TRP A 231 28.65 27.74 -0.15
CA TRP A 231 29.45 28.84 -0.74
C TRP A 231 29.33 30.12 0.09
N THR A 232 29.61 30.09 1.40
CA THR A 232 30.10 31.27 2.14
C THR A 232 30.77 30.82 3.44
N ALA A 233 32.09 30.64 3.39
CA ALA A 233 32.99 30.73 4.53
C ALA A 233 34.33 31.29 4.02
#